data_AF-A0A746NXT7-F1
#
_entry.id   AF-A0A746NXT7-F1
#
_cell.length_a   1.000
_cell.length_b   1.000
_cell.length_c   1.000
_cell.angle_alpha   90.00
_cell.angle_beta   90.00
_cell.angle_gamma   90.00
#
_symmetry.space_group_name_H-M   'P 1'
#
loop_
_entity.id
_entity.type
_entity.pdbx_description
1 polymer ?
#
loop_
_entity_poly.entity_id
_entity_poly.type
_entity_poly.pdbx_seq_one_letter_code
_entity_poly.pdbx_strand_id
1 'polypeptide(L)' 'DGVNITAGLPFIRTSADHGTAFDIAWTGKAKSESMAVSIKLAMQLA' A
#
# COMPACT_ATOMS: atom_id res chain seq x y z
N ASP A 1 1.89 9.52 -3.84
CA ASP A 1 1.42 8.20 -3.38
C ASP A 1 1.63 7.19 -4.48
N GLY A 2 2.80 6.58 -4.49
CA GLY A 2 3.10 5.43 -5.35
C GLY A 2 2.46 4.17 -4.77
N VAL A 3 2.05 3.28 -5.66
CA VAL A 3 1.67 1.91 -5.34
C VAL A 3 2.57 0.98 -6.13
N ASN A 4 3.10 -0.04 -5.46
CA ASN A 4 3.91 -1.06 -6.11
C ASN A 4 3.01 -2.24 -6.50
N ILE A 5 3.23 -2.77 -7.70
CA ILE A 5 2.71 -4.07 -8.14
C ILE A 5 3.90 -5.03 -8.22
N THR A 6 3.78 -6.22 -7.65
CA THR A 6 4.78 -7.27 -7.87
C THR A 6 4.30 -8.21 -8.97
N ALA A 7 4.81 -8.00 -10.17
CA ALA A 7 4.54 -8.86 -11.32
C ALA A 7 5.27 -10.20 -11.21
N GLY A 8 4.68 -11.25 -11.80
CA GLY A 8 5.29 -12.59 -11.91
C GLY A 8 4.98 -13.55 -10.75
N LEU A 9 4.26 -13.12 -9.71
CA LEU A 9 3.75 -14.02 -8.68
C LEU A 9 2.51 -14.79 -9.17
N PRO A 10 2.21 -15.98 -8.59
CA PRO A 10 1.01 -16.75 -8.93
C PRO A 10 -0.29 -16.16 -8.35
N PHE A 11 -0.25 -14.96 -7.78
CA PHE A 11 -1.39 -14.23 -7.24
C PHE A 11 -1.13 -12.71 -7.31
N ILE A 12 -2.20 -11.92 -7.26
CA ILE A 12 -2.12 -10.46 -7.27
C ILE A 12 -1.50 -9.96 -5.95
N ARG A 13 -0.46 -9.13 -6.06
CA ARG A 13 0.19 -8.48 -4.92
C ARG A 13 0.46 -7.01 -5.22
N THR A 14 -0.16 -6.14 -4.43
CA THR A 14 0.12 -4.70 -4.39
C THR A 14 0.69 -4.30 -3.03
N SER A 15 1.36 -3.16 -2.94
CA SER A 15 1.73 -2.53 -1.67
C SER A 15 1.78 -1.01 -1.79
N ALA A 16 1.59 -0.29 -0.69
CA ALA A 16 1.94 1.13 -0.63
C ALA A 16 3.47 1.31 -0.74
N ASP A 17 3.91 2.51 -1.11
CA ASP A 17 5.33 2.89 -1.28
C ASP A 17 6.01 3.41 0.01
N HIS A 18 5.25 3.67 1.07
CA HIS A 18 5.81 4.18 2.34
C HIS A 18 6.43 3.07 3.21
N GLY A 19 7.37 3.48 4.07
CA GLY A 19 7.98 2.63 5.09
C GLY A 19 7.12 2.49 6.36
N THR A 20 7.75 2.08 7.45
CA THR A 20 7.09 1.82 8.75
C THR A 20 6.71 3.08 9.53
N ALA A 21 7.37 4.22 9.25
CA ALA A 21 7.09 5.52 9.87
C ALA A 21 7.06 5.47 11.42
N PHE A 22 8.05 4.81 12.04
CA PHE A 22 8.09 4.60 13.50
C PHE A 22 8.15 5.88 14.33
N ASP A 23 8.72 6.95 13.78
CA ASP A 23 8.74 8.29 14.36
C ASP A 23 7.33 8.89 14.58
N ILE A 24 6.34 8.44 13.81
CA ILE A 24 4.94 8.89 13.91
C ILE A 24 3.94 7.75 14.22
N ALA A 25 4.43 6.56 14.52
CA ALA A 25 3.59 5.41 14.82
C ALA A 25 2.64 5.72 16.00
N TRP A 26 1.37 5.36 15.84
CA TRP A 26 0.34 5.48 16.88
C TRP A 26 -0.03 6.92 17.27
N THR A 27 0.40 7.91 16.49
CA THR A 27 0.08 9.33 16.73
C THR A 27 -1.15 9.83 15.95
N GLY A 28 -1.71 9.02 15.06
CA GLY A 28 -2.78 9.42 14.14
C GLY A 28 -2.33 10.33 12.99
N LYS A 29 -1.03 10.60 12.84
CA LYS A 29 -0.48 11.49 11.80
C LYS A 29 -0.19 10.81 10.47
N ALA A 30 -0.18 9.48 10.42
CA ALA A 30 0.11 8.73 9.20
C ALA A 30 -1.02 8.93 8.18
N LYS A 31 -0.64 9.22 6.93
CA LYS A 31 -1.56 9.30 5.79
C LYS A 31 -1.91 7.89 5.33
N SER A 32 -3.20 7.62 5.12
CA SER A 32 -3.73 6.28 4.80
C SER A 32 -4.08 6.09 3.32
N GLU A 33 -3.99 7.17 2.54
CA GLU A 33 -4.45 7.27 1.16
C GLU A 33 -3.75 6.26 0.25
N SER A 34 -2.42 6.16 0.29
CA SER A 34 -1.65 5.20 -0.50
C SER A 34 -1.97 3.74 -0.14
N MET A 35 -2.20 3.42 1.14
CA MET A 35 -2.65 2.09 1.55
C MET A 35 -4.04 1.78 0.96
N ALA A 36 -4.98 2.72 1.03
CA ALA A 36 -6.30 2.56 0.45
C ALA A 36 -6.25 2.40 -1.08
N VAL A 37 -5.39 3.14 -1.78
CA VAL A 37 -5.18 2.98 -3.23
C VAL A 37 -4.58 1.60 -3.53
N SER A 38 -3.63 1.11 -2.74
CA SER A 38 -3.03 -0.22 -2.95
C SER A 38 -4.05 -1.36 -2.82
N ILE A 39 -4.96 -1.27 -1.84
CA ILE A 39 -6.04 -2.24 -1.63
C ILE A 39 -7.03 -2.18 -2.80
N LYS A 40 -7.45 -0.98 -3.20
CA LYS A 40 -8.38 -0.78 -4.34
C LYS A 40 -7.80 -1.33 -5.64
N LEU A 41 -6.51 -1.10 -5.89
CA LEU A 41 -5.84 -1.60 -7.08
C LEU A 41 -5.78 -3.14 -7.09
N ALA A 42 -5.48 -3.78 -5.96
CA ALA A 42 -5.54 -5.24 -5.86
C ALA A 42 -6.94 -5.77 -6.17
N MET A 43 -7.98 -5.12 -5.64
CA MET A 43 -9.37 -5.49 -5.88
C MET A 43 -9.81 -5.29 -7.34
N GLN A 44 -9.23 -4.33 -8.05
CA GLN A 44 -9.50 -4.09 -9.48
C GLN A 44 -8.82 -5.11 -10.41
N LEU A 45 -7.70 -5.69 -9.97
CA LEU A 45 -6.90 -6.63 -10.75
C LEU A 45 -7.22 -8.11 -10.46
N ALA A 46 -7.97 -8.38 -9.39
CA ALA A 46 -8.45 -9.70 -9.00
C ALA A 46 -9.70 -10.10 -9.78
#